data_AF-A0A963PCX8-F1
#
_entry.id   AF-A0A963PCX8-F1
#
_cell.length_a   1.000
_cell.length_b   1.000
_cell.length_c   1.000
_cell.angle_alpha   90.00
_cell.angle_beta   90.00
_cell.angle_gamma   90.00
#
_symmetry.space_group_name_H-M   'P 1'
#
loop_
_entity.id
_entity.type
_entity.pdbx_description
1 polymer ?
#
loop_
_entity_poly.entity_id
_entity_poly.type
_entity_poly.pdbx_seq_one_letter_code
_entity_poly.pdbx_strand_id
1 'polypeptide(L)'
;MLGVIREELSGVEAYCRDLEYRPLAWLPNILLGATLATVRNDLLAEPPPDLVIGCGRRNVSPALALRRRASATRLVQLMWPETGARRFDLIVLPAHDRRRTGGNILSVLLPPTDLVPSPVDRTGPGTLLAVMGGPRRGHGVDLDGFLDRARRASVGRKLVIVATPRTPEPWRSRVANAAFGEYPALLARASSVAVSGESASVMADAARFGLPILIDRPGDPTFGKLAHLHHDLMERGMAGDLARPPDIMRYPPLDSAHIIASEMQKRGILPSFNSHRRVTGCGKPVKQG
;
A
#
# COMPACT_ATOMS: atom_id res chain seq x y z
N MET A 1 -7.21 -2.18 10.78
CA MET A 1 -5.99 -1.46 11.15
C MET A 1 -6.19 0.05 11.16
N LEU A 2 -6.02 0.62 12.37
CA LEU A 2 -5.84 2.02 12.68
C LEU A 2 -4.45 2.14 13.32
N GLY A 3 -3.55 2.93 12.75
CA GLY A 3 -2.26 3.22 13.36
C GLY A 3 -2.44 4.25 14.46
N VAL A 4 -1.85 4.01 15.63
CA VAL A 4 -1.90 4.91 16.78
C VAL A 4 -0.50 5.17 17.27
N ILE A 5 -0.19 6.44 17.53
CA ILE A 5 1.10 6.88 18.05
C ILE A 5 0.84 7.71 19.32
N ARG A 6 1.59 7.38 20.37
CA ARG A 6 1.60 8.06 21.67
C ARG A 6 3.00 8.51 22.03
N GLU A 7 3.09 9.67 22.66
CA GLU A 7 4.28 10.16 23.34
C GLU A 7 4.13 9.89 24.84
N GLU A 8 5.00 9.04 25.38
CA GLU A 8 5.10 8.76 26.81
C GLU A 8 6.40 9.35 27.38
N LEU A 9 6.47 9.49 28.71
CA LEU A 9 7.69 9.91 29.42
C LEU A 9 8.92 9.02 29.11
N SER A 10 8.70 7.81 28.59
CA SER A 10 9.68 6.79 28.20
C SER A 10 10.02 6.79 26.70
N GLY A 11 9.37 7.59 25.85
CA GLY A 11 9.60 7.64 24.39
C GLY A 11 8.31 7.65 23.56
N VAL A 12 8.43 7.43 22.25
CA VAL A 12 7.27 7.32 21.34
C VAL A 12 6.87 5.86 21.19
N GLU A 13 5.66 5.51 21.61
CA GLU A 13 5.06 4.21 21.36
C GLU A 13 4.17 4.29 20.13
N ALA A 14 4.47 3.48 19.11
CA ALA A 14 3.56 3.28 17.99
C ALA A 14 3.00 1.86 18.06
N TYR A 15 1.70 1.74 17.92
CA TYR A 15 1.02 0.46 17.86
C TYR A 15 -0.12 0.49 16.85
N CYS A 16 -0.43 -0.67 16.29
CA CYS A 16 -1.57 -0.82 15.42
C CYS A 16 -2.72 -1.46 16.17
N ARG A 17 -3.89 -0.86 16.04
CA ARG A 17 -5.13 -1.43 16.52
C ARG A 17 -5.95 -1.97 15.37
N ASP A 18 -6.27 -3.26 15.43
CA ASP A 18 -7.27 -3.83 14.55
C ASP A 18 -8.67 -3.54 15.08
N LEU A 19 -9.45 -2.89 14.22
CA LEU A 19 -10.80 -2.48 14.54
C LEU A 19 -11.78 -3.56 14.10
N GLU A 20 -12.59 -4.00 15.06
CA GLU A 20 -13.73 -4.86 14.86
C GLU A 20 -14.95 -4.00 14.53
N TYR A 21 -15.32 -3.97 13.26
CA TYR A 21 -16.39 -3.11 12.79
C TYR A 21 -17.77 -3.69 13.06
N ARG A 22 -18.69 -2.83 13.52
CA ARG A 22 -20.14 -3.10 13.58
C ARG A 22 -20.77 -2.90 12.20
N PRO A 23 -21.97 -3.47 11.92
CA PRO A 23 -22.69 -3.25 10.66
C PRO A 23 -22.87 -1.77 10.31
N LEU A 24 -23.00 -0.90 11.31
CA LEU A 24 -23.10 0.55 11.15
C LEU A 24 -21.94 1.16 10.33
N ALA A 25 -20.74 0.55 10.35
CA ALA A 25 -19.59 0.97 9.56
C ALA A 25 -19.80 0.87 8.03
N TRP A 26 -20.90 0.25 7.58
CA TRP A 26 -21.28 0.24 6.17
C TRP A 26 -21.86 1.58 5.70
N LEU A 27 -22.49 2.37 6.59
CA LEU A 27 -23.07 3.65 6.22
C LEU A 27 -21.99 4.65 5.73
N PRO A 28 -22.36 5.60 4.85
CA PRO A 28 -21.47 6.67 4.41
C PRO A 28 -20.94 7.51 5.58
N ASN A 29 -19.66 7.90 5.55
CA ASN A 29 -19.07 8.62 6.69
C ASN A 29 -19.66 10.04 6.87
N ILE A 30 -20.22 10.61 5.80
CA ILE A 30 -20.90 11.91 5.87
C ILE A 30 -22.09 11.88 6.84
N LEU A 31 -22.75 10.73 6.98
CA LEU A 31 -23.86 10.51 7.93
C LEU A 31 -23.34 10.14 9.32
N LEU A 32 -22.29 9.31 9.38
CA LEU A 32 -21.75 8.82 10.65
C LEU A 32 -21.01 9.91 11.45
N GLY A 33 -20.36 10.85 10.76
CA GLY A 33 -19.53 11.87 11.40
C GLY A 33 -18.45 11.25 12.29
N ALA A 34 -18.21 11.85 13.47
CA ALA A 34 -17.32 11.27 14.46
C ALA A 34 -18.11 10.40 15.44
N THR A 35 -17.86 9.10 15.42
CA THR A 35 -18.53 8.15 16.31
C THR A 35 -17.68 6.90 16.53
N LEU A 36 -17.77 6.34 17.74
CA LEU A 36 -17.22 5.01 18.08
C LEU A 36 -18.26 3.90 17.90
N ALA A 37 -19.52 4.23 17.60
CA ALA A 37 -20.60 3.25 17.40
C ALA A 37 -20.38 2.33 16.17
N THR A 38 -19.39 2.64 15.33
CA THR A 38 -19.00 1.81 14.18
C THR A 38 -18.03 0.69 14.54
N VAL A 39 -17.48 0.68 15.76
CA VAL A 39 -16.50 -0.30 16.24
C VAL A 39 -16.97 -1.00 17.51
N ARG A 40 -16.46 -2.21 17.76
CA ARG A 40 -16.69 -2.95 19.02
C ARG A 40 -15.61 -2.67 20.05
N ASN A 41 -14.40 -2.33 19.60
CA ASN A 41 -13.27 -2.06 20.47
C ASN A 41 -13.58 -0.91 21.42
N ASP A 42 -13.19 -1.07 22.68
CA ASP A 42 -13.19 0.04 23.64
C ASP A 42 -11.95 0.92 23.41
N LEU A 43 -12.09 1.89 22.50
CA LEU A 43 -11.03 2.86 22.22
C LEU A 43 -10.93 3.96 23.30
N LEU A 44 -11.86 4.00 24.25
CA LEU A 44 -11.90 4.99 25.34
C LEU A 44 -11.18 4.51 26.59
N ALA A 45 -11.08 3.19 26.80
CA ALA A 45 -10.35 2.57 27.90
C ALA A 45 -8.86 2.99 27.99
N GLU A 46 -8.31 3.57 26.94
CA GLU A 46 -6.92 3.99 26.88
C GLU A 46 -6.73 5.51 26.85
N PRO A 47 -5.53 6.02 27.17
CA PRO A 47 -5.25 7.44 27.07
C PRO A 47 -5.46 7.99 25.64
N PRO A 48 -5.80 9.28 25.49
CA PRO A 48 -5.91 9.88 24.16
C PRO A 48 -4.60 9.78 23.38
N PRO A 49 -4.63 9.41 22.10
CA PRO A 49 -3.41 9.36 21.29
C PRO A 49 -3.00 10.75 20.80
N ASP A 50 -1.70 10.97 20.63
CA ASP A 50 -1.17 12.20 20.05
C ASP A 50 -1.38 12.24 18.54
N LEU A 51 -1.29 11.07 17.88
CA LEU A 51 -1.47 10.94 16.45
C LEU A 51 -2.22 9.64 16.10
N VAL A 52 -3.21 9.78 15.21
CA VAL A 52 -3.94 8.65 14.61
C VAL A 52 -3.73 8.66 13.11
N ILE A 53 -3.30 7.51 12.57
CA ILE A 53 -3.13 7.26 11.14
C ILE A 53 -4.20 6.25 10.69
N GLY A 54 -5.26 6.75 10.03
CA GLY A 54 -6.33 5.94 9.48
C GLY A 54 -6.07 5.55 8.02
N CYS A 55 -6.47 4.35 7.61
CA CYS A 55 -6.43 3.94 6.20
C CYS A 55 -7.80 3.46 5.72
N GLY A 56 -8.32 4.05 4.66
CA GLY A 56 -9.62 3.70 4.09
C GLY A 56 -10.82 4.21 4.89
N ARG A 57 -12.01 4.01 4.31
CA ARG A 57 -13.26 4.67 4.70
C ARG A 57 -13.68 4.39 6.15
N ARG A 58 -13.62 3.14 6.60
CA ARG A 58 -14.20 2.72 7.90
C ARG A 58 -13.44 3.25 9.12
N ASN A 59 -12.18 3.69 8.95
CA ASN A 59 -11.36 4.26 10.01
C ASN A 59 -11.68 5.73 10.31
N VAL A 60 -12.38 6.42 9.40
CA VAL A 60 -12.62 7.87 9.51
C VAL A 60 -13.45 8.23 10.73
N SER A 61 -14.61 7.60 10.91
CA SER A 61 -15.52 7.91 12.02
C SER A 61 -14.90 7.69 13.40
N PRO A 62 -14.22 6.55 13.68
CA PRO A 62 -13.56 6.36 14.97
C PRO A 62 -12.36 7.29 15.16
N ALA A 63 -11.57 7.59 14.11
CA ALA A 63 -10.46 8.53 14.21
C ALA A 63 -10.93 9.95 14.57
N LEU A 64 -12.01 10.42 13.93
CA LEU A 64 -12.62 11.71 14.28
C LEU A 64 -13.15 11.70 15.72
N ALA A 65 -13.67 10.56 16.21
CA ALA A 65 -14.21 10.46 17.56
C ALA A 65 -13.11 10.57 18.62
N LEU A 66 -11.94 9.99 18.35
CA LEU A 66 -10.76 10.15 19.19
C LEU A 66 -10.30 11.61 19.25
N ARG A 67 -10.28 12.34 18.12
CA ARG A 67 -9.99 13.78 18.10
C ARG A 67 -11.04 14.62 18.81
N ARG A 68 -12.32 14.22 18.79
CA ARG A 68 -13.35 14.89 19.59
C ARG A 68 -13.11 14.72 21.09
N ARG A 69 -12.57 13.58 21.51
CA ARG A 69 -12.19 13.33 22.90
C ARG A 69 -10.98 14.16 23.33
N ALA A 70 -9.98 14.30 22.47
CA ALA A 70 -8.81 15.13 22.71
C ALA A 70 -8.47 15.96 21.46
N SER A 71 -8.71 17.27 21.54
CA SER A 71 -8.51 18.20 20.42
C SER A 71 -7.05 18.29 19.94
N ALA A 72 -6.10 17.94 20.80
CA ALA A 72 -4.67 17.86 20.50
C ALA A 72 -4.30 16.66 19.59
N THR A 73 -5.15 15.62 19.52
CA THR A 73 -4.91 14.46 18.65
C THR A 73 -4.84 14.88 17.18
N ARG A 74 -3.69 14.63 16.56
CA ARG A 74 -3.46 14.81 15.12
C ARG A 74 -4.05 13.67 14.34
N LEU A 75 -4.63 13.96 13.16
CA LEU A 75 -5.22 12.97 12.28
C LEU A 75 -4.55 12.97 10.91
N VAL A 76 -4.01 11.81 10.53
CA VAL A 76 -3.55 11.52 9.17
C VAL A 76 -4.45 10.45 8.58
N GLN A 77 -4.94 10.68 7.36
CA GLN A 77 -5.81 9.73 6.67
C GLN A 77 -5.20 9.34 5.31
N LEU A 78 -5.05 8.03 5.09
CA LEU A 78 -4.79 7.47 3.77
C LEU A 78 -6.11 7.20 3.05
N MET A 79 -6.20 7.62 1.79
CA MET A 79 -7.40 7.62 0.95
C MET A 79 -8.42 8.71 1.33
N TRP A 80 -9.40 8.96 0.45
CA TRP A 80 -10.38 10.01 0.66
C TRP A 80 -11.33 9.71 1.85
N PRO A 81 -11.50 10.64 2.82
CA PRO A 81 -12.28 10.37 4.03
C PRO A 81 -13.80 10.50 3.87
N GLU A 82 -14.30 11.07 2.76
CA GLU A 82 -15.70 11.47 2.51
C GLU A 82 -16.23 12.60 3.40
N THR A 83 -15.78 12.71 4.65
CA THR A 83 -16.22 13.73 5.62
C THR A 83 -15.67 15.14 5.34
N GLY A 84 -14.81 15.30 4.34
CA GLY A 84 -14.23 16.59 3.95
C GLY A 84 -12.84 16.82 4.56
N ALA A 85 -12.00 17.54 3.83
CA ALA A 85 -10.56 17.58 4.10
C ALA A 85 -10.17 18.30 5.39
N ARG A 86 -10.90 19.36 5.77
CA ARG A 86 -10.56 20.24 6.91
C ARG A 86 -10.54 19.58 8.29
N ARG A 87 -11.04 18.35 8.42
CA ARG A 87 -11.08 17.62 9.69
C ARG A 87 -9.79 16.86 10.00
N PHE A 88 -8.84 16.87 9.07
CA PHE A 88 -7.59 16.13 9.14
C PHE A 88 -6.40 17.09 9.11
N ASP A 89 -5.30 16.69 9.72
CA ASP A 89 -4.04 17.43 9.66
C ASP A 89 -3.28 17.10 8.36
N LEU A 90 -3.43 15.87 7.86
CA LEU A 90 -2.95 15.44 6.53
C LEU A 90 -3.85 14.37 5.92
N ILE A 91 -4.06 14.45 4.62
CA ILE A 91 -4.69 13.41 3.81
C ILE A 91 -3.72 12.98 2.73
N VAL A 92 -3.42 11.68 2.70
CA VAL A 92 -2.56 11.07 1.69
C VAL A 92 -3.45 10.39 0.65
N LEU A 93 -3.48 10.93 -0.56
CA LEU A 93 -4.29 10.42 -1.67
C LEU A 93 -3.44 9.74 -2.73
N PRO A 94 -3.89 8.60 -3.28
CA PRO A 94 -3.31 8.07 -4.51
C PRO A 94 -3.47 9.08 -5.65
N ALA A 95 -2.41 9.33 -6.42
CA ALA A 95 -2.41 10.28 -7.54
C ALA A 95 -3.48 9.95 -8.59
N HIS A 96 -3.73 8.66 -8.82
CA HIS A 96 -4.74 8.17 -9.76
C HIS A 96 -6.18 8.52 -9.39
N ASP A 97 -6.46 8.95 -8.15
CA ASP A 97 -7.80 9.44 -7.74
C ASP A 97 -8.13 10.83 -8.34
N ARG A 98 -7.15 11.54 -8.94
CA ARG A 98 -7.29 12.85 -9.61
C ARG A 98 -8.11 13.91 -8.85
N ARG A 99 -8.03 13.88 -7.51
CA ARG A 99 -8.65 14.90 -6.65
C ARG A 99 -7.76 16.13 -6.59
N ARG A 100 -8.37 17.32 -6.51
CA ARG A 100 -7.65 18.59 -6.35
C ARG A 100 -6.75 18.52 -5.11
N THR A 101 -5.46 18.75 -5.32
CA THR A 101 -4.43 18.79 -4.29
C THR A 101 -4.28 20.20 -3.73
N GLY A 102 -3.57 20.34 -2.59
CA GLY A 102 -3.35 21.62 -1.92
C GLY A 102 -3.94 21.67 -0.50
N GLY A 103 -3.42 22.59 0.32
CA GLY A 103 -3.75 22.67 1.74
C GLY A 103 -3.16 21.49 2.52
N ASN A 104 -4.01 20.62 3.04
CA ASN A 104 -3.64 19.43 3.83
C ASN A 104 -3.72 18.12 3.05
N ILE A 105 -3.67 18.16 1.71
CA ILE A 105 -3.74 16.98 0.86
C ILE A 105 -2.38 16.75 0.18
N LEU A 106 -1.74 15.63 0.49
CA LEU A 106 -0.55 15.10 -0.18
C LEU A 106 -0.97 14.03 -1.18
N SER A 107 -0.51 14.14 -2.42
CA SER A 107 -0.71 13.10 -3.42
C SER A 107 0.55 12.23 -3.55
N VAL A 108 0.38 10.91 -3.55
CA VAL A 108 1.46 9.93 -3.74
C VAL A 108 1.15 9.03 -4.94
N LEU A 109 2.16 8.74 -5.75
CA LEU A 109 2.00 7.92 -6.96
C LEU A 109 1.58 6.49 -6.61
N LEU A 110 2.30 5.87 -5.68
CA LEU A 110 2.07 4.50 -5.21
C LEU A 110 1.78 4.49 -3.70
N PRO A 111 1.02 3.50 -3.19
CA PRO A 111 0.81 3.36 -1.74
C PRO A 111 2.14 3.11 -0.99
N PRO A 112 2.22 3.45 0.30
CA PRO A 112 3.39 3.11 1.11
C PRO A 112 3.52 1.59 1.31
N THR A 113 4.75 1.13 1.45
CA THR A 113 5.10 -0.25 1.78
C THR A 113 6.04 -0.27 2.99
N ASP A 114 5.98 -1.35 3.76
CA ASP A 114 6.84 -1.64 4.91
C ASP A 114 8.12 -2.40 4.52
N LEU A 115 8.27 -2.76 3.24
CA LEU A 115 9.44 -3.47 2.76
C LEU A 115 10.67 -2.56 2.73
N VAL A 116 11.77 -3.07 3.30
CA VAL A 116 13.08 -2.41 3.28
C VAL A 116 13.96 -3.12 2.26
N PRO A 117 14.51 -2.41 1.25
CA PRO A 117 15.44 -3.03 0.33
C PRO A 117 16.70 -3.50 1.03
N SER A 118 17.04 -4.77 0.83
CA SER A 118 18.33 -5.32 1.22
C SER A 118 19.31 -5.23 0.04
N PRO A 119 20.56 -4.79 0.25
CA PRO A 119 21.58 -4.86 -0.79
C PRO A 119 21.84 -6.31 -1.15
N VAL A 120 21.75 -6.64 -2.44
CA VAL A 120 22.11 -7.97 -2.95
C VAL A 120 22.77 -7.79 -4.31
N ASP A 121 23.83 -8.54 -4.55
CA ASP A 121 24.45 -8.59 -5.87
C ASP A 121 23.52 -9.26 -6.89
N ARG A 122 23.33 -8.60 -8.03
CA ARG A 122 22.40 -9.02 -9.10
C ARG A 122 23.17 -9.54 -10.31
N THR A 123 24.22 -10.33 -10.08
CA THR A 123 25.00 -10.99 -11.14
C THR A 123 24.21 -12.12 -11.83
N GLY A 124 24.46 -12.32 -13.12
CA GLY A 124 23.86 -13.39 -13.92
C GLY A 124 22.72 -12.94 -14.85
N PRO A 125 21.94 -13.89 -15.42
CA PRO A 125 20.96 -13.62 -16.50
C PRO A 125 19.74 -12.78 -16.09
N GLY A 126 19.69 -12.30 -14.84
CA GLY A 126 18.56 -11.57 -14.29
C GLY A 126 17.35 -12.47 -13.98
N THR A 127 16.54 -12.05 -13.02
CA THR A 127 15.31 -12.77 -12.62
C THR A 127 14.09 -11.90 -12.93
N LEU A 128 13.11 -12.44 -13.65
CA LEU A 128 11.76 -11.91 -13.72
C LEU A 128 10.94 -12.52 -12.58
N LEU A 129 10.52 -11.68 -11.64
CA LEU A 129 9.62 -12.09 -10.55
C LEU A 129 8.17 -11.84 -10.98
N ALA A 130 7.44 -12.89 -11.34
CA ALA A 130 6.02 -12.82 -11.63
C ALA A 130 5.21 -12.95 -10.33
N VAL A 131 4.47 -11.91 -9.96
CA VAL A 131 3.68 -11.86 -8.73
C VAL A 131 2.21 -11.89 -9.09
N MET A 132 1.55 -12.94 -8.65
CA MET A 132 0.16 -13.20 -8.97
C MET A 132 -0.76 -12.79 -7.81
N GLY A 133 -1.64 -11.84 -8.09
CA GLY A 133 -2.75 -11.48 -7.20
C GLY A 133 -3.86 -12.52 -7.22
N GLY A 134 -4.79 -12.42 -6.26
CA GLY A 134 -6.06 -13.14 -6.32
C GLY A 134 -7.14 -12.39 -7.11
N PRO A 135 -8.18 -13.10 -7.57
CA PRO A 135 -9.32 -12.48 -8.23
C PRO A 135 -10.06 -11.55 -7.26
N ARG A 136 -10.58 -10.43 -7.78
CA ARG A 136 -11.49 -9.56 -7.04
C ARG A 136 -12.93 -9.95 -7.32
N ARG A 137 -13.85 -9.64 -6.40
CA ARG A 137 -15.30 -9.82 -6.63
C ARG A 137 -15.71 -9.12 -7.94
N GLY A 138 -16.28 -9.87 -8.87
CA GLY A 138 -16.80 -9.38 -10.15
C GLY A 138 -15.77 -9.21 -11.27
N HIS A 139 -14.49 -9.52 -11.06
CA HIS A 139 -13.46 -9.50 -12.11
C HIS A 139 -12.72 -10.84 -12.14
N GLY A 140 -12.89 -11.59 -13.24
CA GLY A 140 -12.08 -12.78 -13.50
C GLY A 140 -10.65 -12.37 -13.83
N VAL A 141 -9.67 -13.08 -13.28
CA VAL A 141 -8.26 -12.89 -13.66
C VAL A 141 -7.89 -14.02 -14.62
N ASP A 142 -7.44 -13.66 -15.82
CA ASP A 142 -6.85 -14.59 -16.79
C ASP A 142 -5.46 -15.04 -16.31
N LEU A 143 -5.46 -15.98 -15.37
CA LEU A 143 -4.24 -16.46 -14.70
C LEU A 143 -3.33 -17.23 -15.66
N ASP A 144 -3.90 -18.07 -16.53
CA ASP A 144 -3.12 -18.82 -17.51
C ASP A 144 -2.48 -17.90 -18.55
N GLY A 145 -3.23 -16.92 -19.07
CA GLY A 145 -2.65 -15.94 -19.99
C GLY A 145 -1.61 -15.05 -19.33
N PHE A 146 -1.76 -14.67 -18.05
CA PHE A 146 -0.72 -13.95 -17.31
C PHE A 146 0.58 -14.76 -17.28
N LEU A 147 0.49 -16.05 -16.96
CA LEU A 147 1.65 -16.93 -16.90
C LEU A 147 2.32 -17.10 -18.27
N ASP A 148 1.53 -17.26 -19.33
CA ASP A 148 2.08 -17.39 -20.68
C ASP A 148 2.78 -16.11 -21.14
N ARG A 149 2.23 -14.94 -20.82
CA ARG A 149 2.89 -13.64 -21.06
C ARG A 149 4.17 -13.51 -20.23
N ALA A 150 4.15 -13.90 -18.96
CA ALA A 150 5.33 -13.89 -18.10
C ALA A 150 6.45 -14.83 -18.60
N ARG A 151 6.10 -16.04 -19.06
CA ARG A 151 7.04 -17.01 -19.66
C ARG A 151 7.69 -16.46 -20.93
N ARG A 152 6.92 -15.80 -21.80
CA ARG A 152 7.47 -15.13 -22.98
C ARG A 152 8.40 -13.98 -22.62
N ALA A 153 8.00 -13.15 -21.65
CA ALA A 153 8.81 -12.03 -21.17
C ALA A 153 10.08 -12.47 -20.40
N SER A 154 10.15 -13.72 -19.94
CA SER A 154 11.31 -14.27 -19.23
C SER A 154 12.35 -14.93 -20.13
N VAL A 155 12.19 -14.95 -21.46
CA VAL A 155 13.20 -15.55 -22.36
C VAL A 155 14.58 -14.91 -22.09
N GLY A 156 15.59 -15.75 -21.85
CA GLY A 156 16.94 -15.32 -21.47
C GLY A 156 17.12 -14.92 -20.00
N ARG A 157 16.08 -15.08 -19.16
CA ARG A 157 16.06 -14.73 -17.73
C ARG A 157 15.49 -15.88 -16.90
N LYS A 158 15.78 -15.90 -15.60
CA LYS A 158 15.11 -16.83 -14.67
C LYS A 158 13.68 -16.33 -14.40
N LEU A 159 12.68 -17.21 -14.51
CA LEU A 159 11.31 -16.90 -14.07
C LEU A 159 11.05 -17.45 -12.67
N VAL A 160 10.68 -16.58 -11.74
CA VAL A 160 10.19 -16.95 -10.41
C VAL A 160 8.73 -16.49 -10.29
N ILE A 161 7.84 -17.39 -9.87
CA ILE A 161 6.41 -17.14 -9.74
C ILE A 161 6.04 -17.23 -8.26
N VAL A 162 5.51 -16.13 -7.73
CA VAL A 162 5.00 -16.03 -6.37
C VAL A 162 3.51 -15.73 -6.44
N ALA A 163 2.69 -16.57 -5.83
CA ALA A 163 1.27 -16.28 -5.66
C ALA A 163 0.99 -15.69 -4.28
N THR A 164 0.18 -14.64 -4.24
CA THR A 164 -0.21 -14.02 -2.97
C THR A 164 -1.22 -14.88 -2.19
N PRO A 165 -1.43 -14.64 -0.89
CA PRO A 165 -2.48 -15.30 -0.12
C PRO A 165 -3.91 -15.08 -0.65
N ARG A 166 -4.09 -14.11 -1.56
CA ARG A 166 -5.38 -13.87 -2.23
C ARG A 166 -5.63 -14.81 -3.40
N THR A 167 -4.58 -15.39 -3.98
CA THR A 167 -4.71 -16.34 -5.11
C THR A 167 -5.40 -17.61 -4.60
N PRO A 168 -6.52 -18.07 -5.17
CA PRO A 168 -7.25 -19.24 -4.67
C PRO A 168 -6.42 -20.51 -4.79
N GLU A 169 -6.63 -21.47 -3.88
CA GLU A 169 -6.31 -22.86 -4.21
C GLU A 169 -7.39 -23.39 -5.17
N PRO A 170 -7.04 -24.19 -6.20
CA PRO A 170 -5.79 -24.93 -6.40
C PRO A 170 -4.69 -24.19 -7.21
N TRP A 171 -4.95 -22.96 -7.63
CA TRP A 171 -4.06 -22.23 -8.54
C TRP A 171 -2.71 -21.94 -7.93
N ARG A 172 -2.69 -21.48 -6.68
CA ARG A 172 -1.44 -21.17 -5.96
C ARG A 172 -0.51 -22.38 -5.93
N SER A 173 -1.01 -23.56 -5.55
CA SER A 173 -0.22 -24.81 -5.55
C SER A 173 0.27 -25.24 -6.93
N ARG A 174 -0.47 -24.92 -7.99
CA ARG A 174 -0.13 -25.33 -9.37
C ARG A 174 0.95 -24.46 -10.00
N VAL A 175 1.00 -23.17 -9.67
CA VAL A 175 1.75 -22.18 -10.45
C VAL A 175 2.89 -21.51 -9.70
N ALA A 176 2.81 -21.43 -8.36
CA ALA A 176 3.88 -20.83 -7.57
C ALA A 176 5.08 -21.79 -7.49
N ASN A 177 6.28 -21.28 -7.77
CA ASN A 177 7.53 -22.03 -7.62
C ASN A 177 8.43 -21.49 -6.51
N ALA A 178 7.91 -20.53 -5.73
CA ALA A 178 8.53 -19.99 -4.54
C ALA A 178 7.46 -19.61 -3.50
N ALA A 179 7.80 -19.67 -2.22
CA ALA A 179 6.86 -19.34 -1.17
C ALA A 179 6.66 -17.82 -1.05
N PHE A 180 5.44 -17.39 -0.73
CA PHE A 180 5.15 -15.97 -0.49
C PHE A 180 5.99 -15.40 0.68
N GLY A 181 6.39 -16.22 1.65
CA GLY A 181 7.28 -15.82 2.74
C GLY A 181 8.67 -15.36 2.29
N GLU A 182 9.12 -15.79 1.10
CA GLU A 182 10.40 -15.40 0.51
C GLU A 182 10.31 -14.09 -0.30
N TYR A 183 9.11 -13.54 -0.47
CA TYR A 183 8.84 -12.40 -1.36
C TYR A 183 9.81 -11.20 -1.20
N PRO A 184 10.15 -10.73 0.02
CA PRO A 184 11.11 -9.63 0.18
C PRO A 184 12.51 -9.97 -0.35
N ALA A 185 13.00 -11.18 -0.11
CA ALA A 185 14.31 -11.62 -0.60
C ALA A 185 14.30 -11.82 -2.12
N LEU A 186 13.19 -12.30 -2.67
CA LEU A 186 13.01 -12.44 -4.12
C LEU A 186 13.00 -11.08 -4.82
N LEU A 187 12.34 -10.05 -4.25
CA LEU A 187 12.41 -8.68 -4.76
C LEU A 187 13.84 -8.14 -4.77
N ALA A 188 14.62 -8.36 -3.70
CA ALA A 188 15.99 -7.89 -3.63
C ALA A 188 16.86 -8.44 -4.80
N ARG A 189 16.64 -9.71 -5.15
CA ARG A 189 17.36 -10.44 -6.22
C ARG A 189 16.77 -10.29 -7.62
N ALA A 190 15.54 -9.79 -7.73
CA ALA A 190 14.88 -9.62 -9.02
C ALA A 190 15.57 -8.55 -9.87
N SER A 191 15.49 -8.69 -11.19
CA SER A 191 15.86 -7.64 -12.14
C SER A 191 14.66 -6.93 -12.75
N SER A 192 13.46 -7.51 -12.67
CA SER A 192 12.18 -6.83 -12.88
C SER A 192 11.03 -7.63 -12.27
N VAL A 193 9.86 -7.01 -12.16
CA VAL A 193 8.64 -7.63 -11.63
C VAL A 193 7.57 -7.65 -12.72
N ALA A 194 6.91 -8.80 -12.91
CA ALA A 194 5.67 -8.89 -13.67
C ALA A 194 4.49 -8.96 -12.70
N VAL A 195 3.43 -8.21 -12.94
CA VAL A 195 2.31 -8.07 -12.00
C VAL A 195 0.99 -7.86 -12.74
N SER A 196 -0.11 -8.37 -12.21
CA SER A 196 -1.44 -8.03 -12.73
C SER A 196 -1.74 -6.54 -12.58
N GLY A 197 -2.39 -5.94 -13.59
CA GLY A 197 -2.74 -4.51 -13.61
C GLY A 197 -3.61 -4.03 -12.45
N GLU A 198 -4.13 -4.91 -11.61
CA GLU A 198 -4.91 -4.48 -10.46
C GLU A 198 -4.06 -4.24 -9.20
N SER A 199 -2.79 -4.65 -9.16
CA SER A 199 -2.05 -4.73 -7.89
C SER A 199 -1.12 -3.54 -7.62
N ALA A 200 -1.70 -2.39 -7.28
CA ALA A 200 -0.94 -1.19 -6.92
C ALA A 200 0.04 -1.41 -5.75
N SER A 201 -0.24 -2.35 -4.83
CA SER A 201 0.68 -2.68 -3.72
C SER A 201 1.95 -3.38 -4.21
N VAL A 202 1.84 -4.34 -5.13
CA VAL A 202 3.01 -5.03 -5.70
C VAL A 202 3.82 -4.07 -6.59
N MET A 203 3.15 -3.15 -7.28
CA MET A 203 3.83 -2.07 -8.00
C MET A 203 4.61 -1.17 -7.04
N ALA A 204 4.05 -0.83 -5.88
CA ALA A 204 4.74 -0.08 -4.82
C ALA A 204 5.95 -0.84 -4.28
N ASP A 205 5.80 -2.14 -4.01
CA ASP A 205 6.88 -2.99 -3.56
C ASP A 205 8.02 -3.03 -4.59
N ALA A 206 7.72 -3.23 -5.88
CA ALA A 206 8.71 -3.18 -6.95
C ALA A 206 9.40 -1.81 -7.05
N ALA A 207 8.63 -0.72 -6.96
CA ALA A 207 9.13 0.64 -7.01
C ALA A 207 10.04 1.00 -5.84
N ARG A 208 9.77 0.45 -4.65
CA ARG A 208 10.63 0.63 -3.47
C ARG A 208 12.04 0.07 -3.67
N PHE A 209 12.18 -0.95 -4.52
CA PHE A 209 13.44 -1.58 -4.91
C PHE A 209 14.01 -1.06 -6.24
N GLY A 210 13.35 -0.07 -6.87
CA GLY A 210 13.74 0.48 -8.17
C GLY A 210 13.68 -0.54 -9.32
N LEU A 211 12.79 -1.53 -9.23
CA LEU A 211 12.68 -2.61 -10.22
C LEU A 211 11.77 -2.20 -11.37
N PRO A 212 12.15 -2.42 -12.64
CA PRO A 212 11.22 -2.30 -13.76
C PRO A 212 9.93 -3.09 -13.54
N ILE A 213 8.78 -2.48 -13.84
CA ILE A 213 7.44 -3.04 -13.56
C ILE A 213 6.76 -3.40 -14.88
N LEU A 214 6.58 -4.69 -15.14
CA LEU A 214 5.82 -5.20 -16.28
C LEU A 214 4.38 -5.45 -15.86
N ILE A 215 3.48 -4.60 -16.33
CA ILE A 215 2.07 -4.63 -15.95
C ILE A 215 1.32 -5.49 -16.96
N ASP A 216 0.68 -6.54 -16.45
CA ASP A 216 -0.19 -7.38 -17.26
C ASP A 216 -1.55 -6.73 -17.47
N ARG A 217 -1.87 -6.51 -18.75
CA ARG A 217 -3.02 -5.74 -19.20
C ARG A 217 -3.66 -6.35 -20.44
N PRO A 218 -4.12 -7.62 -20.41
CA PRO A 218 -4.69 -8.25 -21.59
C PRO A 218 -5.96 -7.52 -22.04
N GLY A 219 -5.90 -6.86 -23.20
CA GLY A 219 -7.07 -6.38 -23.94
C GLY A 219 -7.70 -5.03 -23.55
N ASP A 220 -7.01 -4.10 -22.87
CA ASP A 220 -7.68 -2.87 -22.38
C ASP A 220 -7.05 -1.51 -22.80
N PRO A 221 -7.85 -0.64 -23.47
CA PRO A 221 -7.61 0.80 -23.65
C PRO A 221 -7.79 1.68 -22.39
N THR A 222 -8.40 1.21 -21.31
CA THR A 222 -8.65 1.96 -20.06
C THR A 222 -8.94 1.02 -18.87
N PHE A 223 -7.89 0.51 -18.21
CA PHE A 223 -7.95 -0.31 -16.97
C PHE A 223 -8.60 0.41 -15.78
N GLY A 224 -9.93 0.60 -15.81
CA GLY A 224 -10.76 1.05 -14.69
C GLY A 224 -10.15 2.18 -13.83
N LYS A 225 -10.23 2.03 -12.51
CA LYS A 225 -9.74 3.03 -11.53
C LYS A 225 -8.19 3.21 -11.55
N LEU A 226 -7.44 2.24 -12.07
CA LEU A 226 -5.96 2.26 -12.06
C LEU A 226 -5.35 2.63 -13.43
N ALA A 227 -6.15 2.92 -14.45
CA ALA A 227 -5.67 3.33 -15.78
C ALA A 227 -4.72 4.53 -15.68
N HIS A 228 -5.10 5.53 -14.88
CA HIS A 228 -4.24 6.69 -14.62
C HIS A 228 -2.94 6.29 -13.92
N LEU A 229 -2.97 5.36 -12.96
CA LEU A 229 -1.75 4.88 -12.31
C LEU A 229 -0.81 4.23 -13.34
N HIS A 230 -1.32 3.35 -14.20
CA HIS A 230 -0.50 2.69 -15.21
C HIS A 230 0.12 3.70 -16.16
N HIS A 231 -0.68 4.65 -16.64
CA HIS A 231 -0.21 5.74 -17.48
C HIS A 231 0.90 6.54 -16.81
N ASP A 232 0.67 7.03 -15.58
CA ASP A 232 1.66 7.81 -14.82
C ASP A 232 2.97 7.02 -14.60
N LEU A 233 2.89 5.71 -14.36
CA LEU A 233 4.07 4.85 -14.20
C LEU A 233 4.83 4.65 -15.51
N MET A 234 4.12 4.49 -16.63
CA MET A 234 4.71 4.34 -17.96
C MET A 234 5.37 5.64 -18.42
N GLU A 235 4.70 6.79 -18.25
CA GLU A 235 5.27 8.11 -18.58
C GLU A 235 6.55 8.41 -17.79
N ARG A 236 6.65 7.92 -16.56
CA ARG A 236 7.84 8.06 -15.70
C ARG A 236 8.93 7.04 -15.99
N GLY A 237 8.76 6.15 -16.99
CA GLY A 237 9.71 5.09 -17.31
C GLY A 237 9.85 4.01 -16.23
N MET A 238 8.87 3.92 -15.32
CA MET A 238 8.87 2.95 -14.22
C MET A 238 8.29 1.60 -14.65
N ALA A 239 7.32 1.65 -15.56
CA ALA A 239 6.54 0.50 -15.97
C ALA A 239 6.42 0.36 -17.50
N GLY A 240 6.10 -0.86 -17.93
CA GLY A 240 5.82 -1.21 -19.32
C GLY A 240 4.75 -2.29 -19.40
N ASP A 241 4.28 -2.55 -20.62
CA ASP A 241 3.30 -3.63 -20.84
C ASP A 241 4.00 -5.00 -20.77
N LEU A 242 3.42 -5.96 -20.03
CA LEU A 242 3.98 -7.30 -19.94
C LEU A 242 3.99 -8.03 -21.29
N ALA A 243 2.99 -7.79 -22.15
CA ALA A 243 2.91 -8.41 -23.46
C ALA A 243 3.94 -7.84 -24.44
N ARG A 244 4.36 -6.59 -24.24
CA ARG A 244 5.37 -5.91 -25.04
C ARG A 244 6.29 -5.07 -24.14
N PRO A 245 7.22 -5.71 -23.42
CA PRO A 245 8.14 -5.02 -22.53
C PRO A 245 8.96 -3.98 -23.29
N PRO A 246 9.08 -2.73 -22.79
CA PRO A 246 9.97 -1.74 -23.38
C PRO A 246 11.44 -2.10 -23.10
N ASP A 247 12.34 -1.68 -23.99
CA ASP A 247 13.77 -1.99 -23.91
C ASP A 247 14.45 -1.33 -22.69
N ILE A 248 13.97 -0.16 -22.26
CA ILE A 248 14.56 0.61 -21.16
C ILE A 248 13.48 1.06 -20.19
N MET A 249 13.65 0.68 -18.92
CA MET A 249 12.91 1.21 -17.77
C MET A 249 13.92 1.47 -16.66
N ARG A 250 14.10 2.73 -16.29
CA ARG A 250 15.03 3.13 -15.23
C ARG A 250 14.47 4.33 -14.51
N TYR A 251 14.47 4.24 -13.19
CA TYR A 251 13.99 5.28 -12.30
C TYR A 251 14.64 5.10 -10.92
N PRO A 252 14.81 6.17 -10.14
CA PRO A 252 15.26 6.05 -8.76
C PRO A 252 14.20 5.31 -7.93
N PRO A 253 14.59 4.48 -6.95
CA PRO A 253 13.63 3.84 -6.06
C PRO A 253 12.64 4.85 -5.45
N LEU A 254 11.35 4.49 -5.43
CA LEU A 254 10.29 5.34 -4.90
C LEU A 254 9.87 4.86 -3.51
N ASP A 255 10.11 5.67 -2.50
CA ASP A 255 9.69 5.41 -1.13
C ASP A 255 8.54 6.33 -0.72
N SER A 256 7.31 5.89 -1.01
CA SER A 256 6.10 6.64 -0.61
C SER A 256 5.97 6.80 0.90
N ALA A 257 6.45 5.85 1.71
CA ALA A 257 6.39 5.95 3.16
C ALA A 257 7.29 7.09 3.66
N HIS A 258 8.51 7.18 3.11
CA HIS A 258 9.43 8.27 3.40
C HIS A 258 8.90 9.63 2.94
N ILE A 259 8.26 9.71 1.75
CA ILE A 259 7.62 10.94 1.26
C ILE A 259 6.54 11.41 2.26
N ILE A 260 5.67 10.50 2.71
CA ILE A 260 4.61 10.81 3.68
C ILE A 260 5.22 11.25 5.02
N ALA A 261 6.19 10.52 5.55
CA ALA A 261 6.84 10.84 6.82
C ALA A 261 7.53 12.21 6.77
N SER A 262 8.26 12.50 5.69
CA SER A 262 8.90 13.80 5.47
C SER A 262 7.88 14.94 5.44
N GLU A 263 6.74 14.74 4.80
CA GLU A 263 5.67 15.73 4.76
C GLU A 263 5.03 15.94 6.14
N MET A 264 4.83 14.86 6.91
CA MET A 264 4.33 14.95 8.28
C MET A 264 5.32 15.70 9.19
N GLN A 265 6.63 15.48 9.01
CA GLN A 265 7.67 16.21 9.75
C GLN A 265 7.68 17.70 9.40
N LYS A 266 7.65 18.05 8.12
CA LYS A 266 7.60 19.45 7.64
C LYS A 266 6.40 20.21 8.20
N ARG A 267 5.29 19.52 8.45
CA ARG A 267 4.05 20.09 9.00
C ARG A 267 3.98 20.09 10.53
N GLY A 268 5.00 19.56 11.23
CA GLY A 268 4.96 19.40 12.68
C GLY A 268 3.84 18.47 13.16
N ILE A 269 3.43 17.51 12.32
CA ILE A 269 2.40 16.51 12.66
C ILE A 269 2.99 15.40 13.51
N LEU A 270 4.25 15.06 13.24
CA LEU A 270 4.98 14.11 14.06
C LEU A 270 5.37 14.79 15.39
N PRO A 271 5.22 14.10 16.53
CA PRO A 271 5.72 14.61 17.81
C PRO A 271 7.24 14.85 17.75
N SER A 272 7.75 15.73 18.61
CA SER A 272 9.15 16.15 18.62
C SER A 272 10.09 14.96 18.88
N PHE A 273 10.67 14.38 17.83
CA PHE A 273 11.55 13.22 17.94
C PHE A 273 12.94 13.58 18.46
N ASN A 274 13.28 13.12 19.66
CA ASN A 274 14.69 12.90 20.02
C ASN A 274 15.17 11.60 19.33
N SER A 275 16.19 11.73 18.47
CA SER A 275 16.64 10.79 17.42
C SER A 275 17.24 9.44 17.89
N HIS A 276 16.89 8.93 19.07
CA HIS A 276 17.56 7.76 19.66
C HIS A 276 16.64 6.60 20.08
N ARG A 277 15.34 6.59 19.75
CA ARG A 277 14.43 5.53 20.22
C ARG A 277 13.64 4.85 19.09
N ARG A 278 13.61 3.52 19.16
CA ARG A 278 13.06 2.59 18.16
C ARG A 278 11.53 2.61 18.22
N VAL A 279 10.88 2.81 17.07
CA VAL A 279 9.43 2.61 16.89
C VAL A 279 9.18 1.12 16.67
N THR A 280 8.37 0.47 17.51
CA THR A 280 7.91 -0.91 17.29
C THR A 280 6.93 -0.92 16.11
N GLY A 281 7.35 -1.51 15.00
CA GLY A 281 6.56 -1.52 13.76
C GLY A 281 5.24 -2.31 13.88
N CYS A 282 4.23 -1.84 13.15
CA CYS A 282 2.99 -2.58 12.97
C CYS A 282 3.19 -3.80 12.06
N GLY A 283 3.10 -5.01 12.64
CA GLY A 283 3.00 -6.23 11.83
C GLY A 283 1.69 -6.28 11.04
N LYS A 284 1.73 -6.80 9.81
CA LYS A 284 0.52 -7.13 9.03
C LYS A 284 -0.30 -8.18 9.79
N PRO A 285 -1.65 -8.14 9.75
CA PRO A 285 -2.45 -9.17 10.36
C PRO A 285 -2.27 -10.45 9.54
N VAL A 286 -1.77 -11.50 10.19
CA VAL A 286 -1.98 -12.87 9.72
C VAL A 286 -3.49 -13.10 9.83
N LYS A 287 -4.17 -13.19 8.70
CA LYS A 287 -5.55 -13.69 8.69
C LYS A 287 -5.48 -15.16 9.13
N GLN A 288 -5.80 -15.42 10.38
CA GLN A 288 -6.25 -16.73 10.82
C GLN A 288 -7.76 -16.82 10.52
N GLY A 289 -8.15 -17.84 9.74
CA GLY A 289 -9.54 -18.13 9.36
C GLY A 289 -9.82 -17.92 7.88
#